data_AF-A0A2A2I8Z6-F1
#
_entry.id   AF-A0A2A2I8Z6-F1
#
_cell.length_a   1.000
_cell.length_b   1.000
_cell.length_c   1.000
_cell.angle_alpha   90.00
_cell.angle_beta   90.00
_cell.angle_gamma   90.00
#
_symmetry.space_group_name_H-M   'P 1'
#
loop_
_entity.id
_entity.type
_entity.pdbx_description
1 polymer ?
#
loop_
_entity_poly.entity_id
_entity_poly.type
_entity_poly.pdbx_seq_one_letter_code
_entity_poly.pdbx_strand_id
1 'polypeptide(L)' 'MGKLILLKEIEKCRKEMISLSSTNALTSEVVVSSSVKLDKLINEYLKEAQ' A
#
# COMPACT_ATOMS: atom_id res chain seq x y z
N MET A 1 -11.93 9.66 -1.34
CA MET A 1 -12.12 9.07 0.01
C MET A 1 -12.03 10.23 1.02
N GLY A 2 -11.91 10.01 2.32
CA GLY A 2 -11.42 11.07 3.22
C GLY A 2 -9.92 10.92 3.41
N LYS A 3 -9.14 12.01 3.45
CA LYS A 3 -7.68 12.00 3.66
C LYS A 3 -7.20 11.08 4.82
N LEU A 4 -7.92 11.09 5.94
CA LEU A 4 -7.64 10.22 7.09
C LEU A 4 -7.89 8.73 6.81
N ILE A 5 -8.85 8.41 5.94
CA ILE A 5 -9.15 7.04 5.53
C ILE A 5 -8.04 6.52 4.62
N LEU A 6 -7.55 7.35 3.69
CA LEU A 6 -6.41 7.00 2.83
C LEU A 6 -5.16 6.71 3.65
N LEU A 7 -4.82 7.55 4.64
CA LEU A 7 -3.68 7.30 5.52
C LEU A 7 -3.81 5.97 6.28
N LYS A 8 -5.00 5.64 6.78
CA LYS A 8 -5.24 4.35 7.46
C LYS A 8 -5.03 3.17 6.52
N GLU A 9 -5.54 3.24 5.30
CA GLU A 9 -5.38 2.17 4.31
C GLU A 9 -3.91 2.05 3.84
N ILE A 10 -3.20 3.17 3.68
CA ILE A 10 -1.77 3.19 3.36
C ILE A 10 -0.97 2.49 4.48
N GLU A 11 -1.20 2.85 5.75
CA GLU A 11 -0.49 2.22 6.87
C GLU A 11 -0.82 0.73 7.03
N LYS A 12 -2.07 0.35 6.78
CA LYS A 12 -2.47 -1.07 6.75
C LYS A 12 -1.72 -1.83 5.66
N CYS A 13 -1.74 -1.29 4.43
CA CYS A 13 -1.09 -1.92 3.28
C CYS A 13 0.44 -1.97 3.44
N ARG A 14 1.04 -0.97 4.09
CA ARG A 14 2.47 -0.95 4.44
C ARG A 14 2.84 -2.10 5.40
N LYS A 15 2.04 -2.33 6.45
CA LYS A 15 2.24 -3.44 7.39
C LYS A 15 2.08 -4.80 6.71
N GLU A 16 1.07 -4.94 5.85
CA GLU A 16 0.86 -6.14 5.03
C GLU A 16 2.10 -6.41 4.14
N MET A 17 2.63 -5.40 3.45
CA MET A 17 3.85 -5.55 2.65
C MET A 17 5.06 -6.01 3.45
N ILE A 18 5.29 -5.45 4.65
CA ILE A 18 6.42 -5.88 5.51
C ILE A 18 6.27 -7.35 5.92
N SER A 19 5.06 -7.77 6.27
CA SER A 19 4.80 -9.16 6.61
C SER A 19 4.98 -10.08 5.40
N LEU A 20 4.49 -9.67 4.22
CA LEU A 20 4.57 -10.45 3.00
C LEU A 20 6.01 -10.57 2.50
N SER A 21 6.80 -9.49 2.51
CA SER A 21 8.19 -9.51 2.07
C SER A 21 9.12 -10.30 3.00
N SER A 22 8.73 -10.47 4.27
CA SER A 22 9.47 -11.33 5.20
C SER A 22 9.29 -12.83 4.95
N THR A 23 8.21 -13.23 4.27
CA THR A 23 7.81 -14.63 4.08
C THR A 23 7.76 -15.06 2.61
N ASN A 24 7.72 -14.10 1.68
CA ASN A 24 7.63 -14.33 0.25
C ASN A 24 8.78 -13.63 -0.47
N ALA A 25 9.20 -14.19 -1.61
CA ALA A 25 10.10 -13.49 -2.52
C ALA A 25 9.47 -12.16 -2.96
N LEU A 26 10.29 -11.11 -3.12
CA LEU A 26 9.82 -9.79 -3.55
C LEU A 26 9.16 -9.79 -4.94
N THR A 27 9.48 -10.79 -5.75
CA THR A 27 8.89 -11.04 -7.07
C THR A 27 7.62 -11.88 -7.03
N SER A 28 7.21 -12.37 -5.85
CA SER A 28 5.95 -13.09 -5.67
C SER A 28 4.78 -12.19 -6.06
N GLU A 29 3.81 -12.75 -6.78
CA GLU A 29 2.60 -12.06 -7.21
C GLU A 29 1.87 -11.38 -6.06
N VAL A 30 1.90 -11.97 -4.86
CA VAL A 30 1.28 -11.42 -3.65
C VAL A 30 2.00 -10.15 -3.18
N VAL A 31 3.33 -10.11 -3.27
CA VAL A 31 4.13 -8.91 -2.91
C VAL A 31 3.98 -7.84 -3.98
N VAL A 32 4.01 -8.21 -5.26
CA VAL A 32 3.85 -7.28 -6.39
C VAL A 32 2.47 -6.64 -6.38
N SER A 33 1.40 -7.43 -6.23
CA SER A 33 0.03 -6.92 -6.16
C SER A 33 -0.18 -5.99 -4.96
N SER A 34 0.39 -6.34 -3.80
CA SER A 34 0.37 -5.48 -2.61
C SER A 34 1.12 -4.18 -2.83
N SER A 35 2.27 -4.21 -3.51
CA SER A 35 3.03 -3.01 -3.89
C SER A 35 2.24 -2.10 -4.82
N VAL A 36 1.58 -2.65 -5.84
CA VAL A 36 0.73 -1.88 -6.77
C VAL A 36 -0.45 -1.24 -6.04
N LYS A 37 -1.04 -1.94 -5.07
CA LYS A 37 -2.14 -1.42 -4.25
C LYS A 37 -1.66 -0.25 -3.37
N LEU A 38 -0.50 -0.39 -2.73
CA LEU A 38 0.09 0.65 -1.89
C LEU A 38 0.37 1.91 -2.71
N ASP A 39 0.95 1.76 -3.91
CA ASP A 39 1.26 2.87 -4.81
C ASP A 39 0.00 3.64 -5.24
N LYS A 40 -1.09 2.92 -5.57
CA LYS A 40 -2.38 3.55 -5.89
C LYS A 40 -2.93 4.39 -4.73
N LEU A 41 -2.87 3.87 -3.50
CA LEU A 41 -3.37 4.57 -2.32
C LEU A 41 -2.55 5.84 -2.03
N ILE A 42 -1.22 5.76 -2.17
CA ILE A 42 -0.32 6.91 -2.02
C ILE A 42 -0.64 7.97 -3.07
N ASN A 43 -0.80 7.55 -4.33
CA ASN A 43 -1.13 8.47 -5.42
C ASN A 43 -2.50 9.14 -5.22
N GLU A 44 -3.51 8.41 -4.73
CA GLU A 44 -4.81 9.00 -4.39
C GLU A 44 -4.70 10.00 -3.24
N TYR A 45 -3.93 9.68 -2.21
CA TYR A 45 -3.66 10.59 -1.10
C TYR A 45 -2.94 11.87 -1.54
N LEU A 46 -1.94 11.75 -2.43
CA LEU A 46 -1.21 12.90 -2.96
C LEU A 46 -2.11 13.79 -3.81
N LYS A 47 -3.03 13.20 -4.60
CA LYS A 47 -4.03 13.97 -5.37
C LYS A 47 -5.01 14.72 -4.46
N GLU A 48 -5.43 14.12 -3.35
CA GLU A 48 -6.27 14.81 -2.35
C GLU A 48 -5.51 15.88 -1.54
N ALA A 49 -4.18 15.93 -1.64
CA ALA A 49 -3.34 16.91 -0.95
C ALA A 49 -2.97 18.15 -1.81
N GLN A 50 -3.37 18.17 -3.08
CA GLN A 50 -3.25 19.31 -4.00
C GLN A 50 -4.51 20.17 -3.99
#